data_AF-B4FAR3-F1
#
_entry.id   AF-B4FAR3-F1
#
_cell.length_a   1.000
_cell.length_b   1.000
_cell.length_c   1.000
_cell.angle_alpha   90.00
_cell.angle_beta   90.00
_cell.angle_gamma   90.00
#
_symmetry.space_group_name_H-M   'P 1'
#
loop_
_entity.id
_entity.type
_entity.pdbx_description
1 polymer ?
#
loop_
_entity_poly.entity_id
_entity_poly.type
_entity_poly.pdbx_seq_one_letter_code
_entity_poly.pdbx_strand_id
1 'polypeptide(L)'
;MSSISRNLRRSLAPDRLRRLSQHPREYVTSECHRPVVLHKRGPDILHDPWFNRGTAFSMTERDRLGLRGLLPPNVVSSQQQIDRFMLDLKRLQRYARDGPSDTYPLAKWRILNRLHDRNETMYYKVLIDNIEEYAPIVYTPTVGLVCQNYSGLFRRPRGMYFSAEDRGEMMSMVYNWPADQVDMIVVTDGSRILGLGDLGVHGIGIAIGKLDLYVAAAGINPQRVLPVMIDVGTNNEKLLKDPLYLGLQEHRLEGDEYVSVIDEFMEAVFTRWPNVIVQFEDFQSKWAFRLLQRYRKTYRMFNDDVQAF
;
A
#
# COMPACT_ATOMS: atom_id res chain seq x y z
N MET A 1 -20.10 44.56 51.45
CA MET A 1 -20.70 43.34 50.87
C MET A 1 -20.18 43.19 49.45
N SER A 2 -18.97 42.66 49.27
CA SER A 2 -18.70 41.27 48.77
C SER A 2 -19.38 40.99 47.42
N SER A 3 -18.66 41.16 46.30
CA SER A 3 -17.83 40.14 45.61
C SER A 3 -18.53 39.60 44.36
N ILE A 4 -18.12 40.05 43.18
CA ILE A 4 -17.27 39.29 42.23
C ILE A 4 -18.06 38.36 41.31
N SER A 5 -18.05 38.75 40.03
CA SER A 5 -18.01 37.93 38.81
C SER A 5 -17.81 36.43 39.02
N ARG A 6 -18.79 35.64 38.58
CA ARG A 6 -18.62 34.35 37.92
C ARG A 6 -20.00 33.78 37.56
N ASN A 7 -20.15 33.31 36.31
CA ASN A 7 -21.05 32.24 35.84
C ASN A 7 -21.71 32.47 34.47
N LEU A 8 -21.05 33.19 33.56
CA LEU A 8 -21.11 32.84 32.13
C LEU A 8 -20.05 31.77 31.85
N ARG A 9 -20.41 30.49 32.04
CA ARG A 9 -19.77 29.26 31.49
C ARG A 9 -20.27 28.04 32.27
N ARG A 10 -21.09 27.20 31.63
CA ARG A 10 -21.47 25.79 31.91
C ARG A 10 -22.89 25.63 31.36
N SER A 11 -23.25 24.71 30.47
CA SER A 11 -22.57 23.54 29.92
C SER A 11 -23.21 23.24 28.56
N LEU A 12 -22.45 23.42 27.48
CA LEU A 12 -22.67 22.66 26.25
C LEU A 12 -21.65 21.52 26.29
N ALA A 13 -22.12 20.35 26.71
CA ALA A 13 -21.40 19.09 26.64
C ALA A 13 -22.46 17.98 26.64
N PRO A 14 -22.21 16.79 26.08
CA PRO A 14 -21.35 16.44 24.96
C PRO A 14 -22.00 15.31 24.14
N ASP A 15 -23.22 15.47 23.63
CA ASP A 15 -23.98 14.31 23.09
C ASP A 15 -23.70 13.95 21.63
N ARG A 16 -22.82 14.68 20.93
CA ARG A 16 -22.47 14.37 19.52
C ARG A 16 -21.22 13.50 19.33
N LEU A 17 -20.46 13.19 20.39
CA LEU A 17 -19.23 12.39 20.30
C LEU A 17 -19.39 10.93 20.77
N ARG A 18 -20.62 10.48 21.10
CA ARG A 18 -20.89 9.15 21.68
C ARG A 18 -21.64 8.18 20.77
N ARG A 19 -21.39 8.23 19.46
CA ARG A 19 -21.74 7.13 18.53
C ARG A 19 -20.50 6.64 17.78
N LEU A 20 -19.44 6.34 18.52
CA LEU A 20 -18.45 5.38 18.02
C LEU A 20 -19.08 4.00 18.18
N SER A 21 -19.12 3.24 17.07
CA SER A 21 -19.65 1.87 17.01
C SER A 21 -19.15 1.03 18.19
N GLN A 22 -20.08 0.43 18.94
CA GLN A 22 -19.80 -0.41 20.12
C GLN A 22 -19.21 -1.80 19.78
N HIS A 23 -18.65 -1.96 18.58
CA HIS A 23 -17.95 -3.19 18.18
C HIS A 23 -16.46 -2.88 18.01
N PRO A 24 -15.56 -3.63 18.68
CA PRO A 24 -14.13 -3.52 18.40
C PRO A 24 -13.89 -3.85 16.93
N ARG A 25 -13.19 -2.96 16.23
CA ARG A 25 -12.89 -3.13 14.81
C ARG A 25 -11.83 -4.23 14.68
N GLU A 26 -12.18 -5.35 14.04
CA GLU A 26 -11.20 -6.38 13.72
C GLU A 26 -10.33 -5.92 12.54
N TYR A 27 -9.02 -5.84 12.79
CA TYR A 27 -7.99 -5.52 11.79
C TYR A 27 -7.54 -6.76 11.01
N VAL A 28 -7.73 -7.93 11.62
CA VAL A 28 -7.33 -9.23 11.09
C VAL A 28 -8.47 -9.80 10.26
N THR A 29 -8.13 -10.59 9.24
CA THR A 29 -9.07 -11.33 8.39
C THR A 29 -9.85 -12.45 9.11
N SER A 30 -10.01 -12.39 10.43
CA SER A 30 -10.80 -13.34 11.23
C SER A 30 -12.29 -13.38 10.85
N GLU A 31 -12.80 -12.34 10.18
CA GLU A 31 -14.14 -12.33 9.58
C GLU A 31 -14.24 -13.19 8.31
N CYS A 32 -13.99 -14.49 8.42
CA CYS A 32 -14.20 -15.46 7.33
C CYS A 32 -15.69 -15.85 7.13
N HIS A 33 -16.65 -15.05 7.61
CA HIS A 33 -18.03 -15.54 7.84
C HIS A 33 -19.11 -14.91 6.96
N ARG A 34 -18.84 -13.90 6.13
CA ARG A 34 -19.85 -13.34 5.23
C ARG A 34 -19.45 -13.48 3.76
N PRO A 35 -20.28 -14.19 2.95
CA PRO A 35 -20.14 -14.16 1.50
C PRO A 35 -20.18 -12.72 0.99
N VAL A 36 -19.19 -12.33 0.20
CA VAL A 36 -19.17 -11.01 -0.46
C VAL A 36 -20.06 -11.09 -1.70
N VAL A 37 -21.00 -10.17 -1.83
CA VAL A 37 -21.83 -10.05 -3.04
C VAL A 37 -20.97 -9.49 -4.16
N LEU A 38 -20.84 -10.24 -5.25
CA LEU A 38 -20.07 -9.84 -6.42
C LEU A 38 -21.01 -9.36 -7.53
N HIS A 39 -20.77 -8.13 -7.98
CA HIS A 39 -21.43 -7.57 -9.15
C HIS A 39 -20.65 -7.82 -10.46
N LYS A 40 -19.34 -8.12 -10.36
CA LYS A 40 -18.46 -8.43 -11.50
C LYS A 40 -18.72 -9.83 -12.06
N ARG A 41 -18.67 -9.98 -13.38
CA ARG A 41 -18.88 -11.25 -14.11
C ARG A 41 -17.96 -11.34 -15.34
N GLY A 42 -17.84 -12.52 -15.93
CA GLY A 42 -17.10 -12.73 -17.17
C GLY A 42 -15.62 -12.34 -17.05
N PRO A 43 -15.03 -11.66 -18.04
CA PRO A 43 -13.65 -11.21 -17.97
C PRO A 43 -13.34 -10.27 -16.78
N ASP A 44 -14.30 -9.47 -16.31
CA ASP A 44 -14.05 -8.46 -15.27
C ASP A 44 -13.57 -9.06 -13.95
N ILE A 45 -14.11 -10.24 -13.57
CA ILE A 45 -13.66 -10.94 -12.36
C ILE A 45 -12.30 -11.63 -12.56
N LEU A 46 -11.93 -11.97 -13.80
CA LEU A 46 -10.62 -12.56 -14.11
C LEU A 46 -9.51 -11.49 -14.09
N HIS A 47 -9.84 -10.22 -14.32
CA HIS A 47 -8.92 -9.08 -14.26
C HIS A 47 -8.83 -8.43 -12.87
N ASP A 48 -9.71 -8.82 -11.95
CA ASP A 48 -9.68 -8.37 -10.57
C ASP A 48 -8.85 -9.32 -9.69
N PRO A 49 -7.64 -8.93 -9.25
CA PRO A 49 -6.76 -9.80 -8.48
C PRO A 49 -7.34 -10.21 -7.11
N TRP A 50 -8.32 -9.48 -6.57
CA TRP A 50 -8.98 -9.82 -5.31
C TRP A 50 -9.93 -11.01 -5.43
N PHE A 51 -10.57 -11.16 -6.59
CA PHE A 51 -11.58 -12.19 -6.80
C PHE A 51 -11.14 -13.29 -7.77
N ASN A 52 -10.10 -13.04 -8.57
CA ASN A 52 -9.63 -14.00 -9.55
C ASN A 52 -9.03 -15.24 -8.88
N ARG A 53 -9.68 -16.39 -9.06
CA ARG A 53 -9.19 -17.71 -8.65
C ARG A 53 -8.63 -18.53 -9.82
N GLY A 54 -8.59 -17.96 -11.03
CA GLY A 54 -8.14 -18.64 -12.24
C GLY A 54 -8.83 -20.00 -12.45
N THR A 55 -8.05 -21.05 -12.67
CA THR A 55 -8.59 -22.41 -12.89
C THR A 55 -9.22 -23.06 -11.66
N ALA A 56 -9.18 -22.42 -10.48
CA ALA A 56 -9.76 -22.93 -9.24
C ALA A 56 -11.22 -22.55 -9.03
N PHE A 57 -11.80 -21.73 -9.91
CA PHE A 57 -13.25 -21.58 -9.96
C PHE A 57 -13.92 -22.92 -10.23
N SER A 58 -14.81 -23.33 -9.33
CA SER A 58 -15.67 -24.51 -9.48
C SER A 58 -16.59 -24.37 -10.68
N MET A 59 -17.14 -25.49 -11.19
CA MET A 59 -18.08 -25.42 -12.32
C MET A 59 -19.30 -24.56 -12.01
N THR A 60 -19.83 -24.65 -10.79
CA THR A 60 -20.94 -23.81 -10.33
C THR A 60 -20.60 -22.33 -10.33
N GLU A 61 -19.40 -21.95 -9.86
CA GLU A 61 -18.93 -20.56 -9.93
C GLU A 61 -18.77 -20.11 -11.38
N ARG A 62 -18.21 -20.97 -12.24
CA ARG A 62 -18.03 -20.65 -13.66
C ARG A 62 -19.37 -20.42 -14.37
N ASP A 63 -20.38 -21.22 -14.10
CA ASP A 63 -21.71 -21.04 -14.68
C ASP A 63 -22.37 -19.75 -14.14
N ARG A 64 -22.32 -19.51 -12.82
CA ARG A 64 -22.95 -18.33 -12.18
C ARG A 64 -22.27 -17.01 -12.51
N LEU A 65 -20.95 -17.02 -12.70
CA LEU A 65 -20.14 -15.85 -12.99
C LEU A 65 -19.88 -15.65 -14.48
N GLY A 66 -20.38 -16.53 -15.36
CA GLY A 66 -20.20 -16.41 -16.81
C GLY A 66 -18.77 -16.66 -17.29
N LEU A 67 -18.05 -17.61 -16.67
CA LEU A 67 -16.66 -17.94 -16.96
C LEU A 67 -16.49 -19.18 -17.85
N ARG A 68 -17.58 -19.89 -18.14
CA ARG A 68 -17.54 -21.07 -19.00
C ARG A 68 -17.12 -20.66 -20.42
N GLY A 69 -16.12 -21.35 -20.97
CA GLY A 69 -15.50 -20.99 -22.25
C GLY A 69 -14.33 -20.01 -22.13
N LEU A 70 -14.17 -19.31 -20.99
CA LEU A 70 -13.05 -18.39 -20.75
C LEU A 70 -11.86 -19.06 -20.05
N LEU A 71 -12.08 -20.24 -19.45
CA LEU A 71 -11.07 -21.00 -18.70
C LEU A 71 -10.97 -22.44 -19.23
N PRO A 72 -9.77 -23.06 -19.19
CA PRO A 72 -9.60 -24.48 -19.51
C PRO A 72 -10.56 -25.37 -18.70
N PRO A 73 -11.05 -26.50 -19.26
CA PRO A 73 -12.14 -27.27 -18.68
C PRO A 73 -11.78 -27.93 -17.34
N ASN A 74 -10.51 -28.25 -17.10
CA ASN A 74 -10.09 -28.85 -15.85
C ASN A 74 -10.19 -27.84 -14.68
N VAL A 75 -10.89 -28.22 -13.61
CA VAL A 75 -10.93 -27.47 -12.37
C VAL A 75 -9.76 -27.93 -11.50
N VAL A 76 -8.87 -27.00 -11.18
CA VAL A 76 -7.61 -27.29 -10.47
C VAL A 76 -7.71 -26.70 -9.07
N SER A 77 -7.38 -27.46 -8.04
CA SER A 77 -7.40 -26.96 -6.66
C SER A 77 -6.40 -25.80 -6.45
N SER A 78 -6.64 -24.95 -5.44
CA SER A 78 -5.73 -23.87 -5.08
C SER A 78 -4.32 -24.38 -4.79
N GLN A 79 -4.18 -25.53 -4.12
CA GLN A 79 -2.87 -26.13 -3.85
C GLN A 79 -2.14 -26.53 -5.14
N GLN A 80 -2.83 -27.18 -6.08
CA GLN A 80 -2.23 -27.55 -7.37
C GLN A 80 -1.82 -26.30 -8.19
N GLN A 81 -2.55 -25.19 -8.09
CA GLN A 81 -2.13 -23.92 -8.70
C GLN A 81 -0.84 -23.41 -8.07
N ILE A 82 -0.72 -23.46 -6.75
CA ILE A 82 0.50 -23.11 -5.99
C ILE A 82 1.65 -24.01 -6.41
N ASP A 83 1.47 -25.33 -6.42
CA ASP A 83 2.52 -26.27 -6.81
C ASP A 83 3.03 -26.00 -8.24
N ARG A 84 2.11 -25.73 -9.18
CA ARG A 84 2.47 -25.33 -10.55
C ARG A 84 3.25 -24.03 -10.57
N PHE A 85 2.79 -23.01 -9.85
CA PHE A 85 3.50 -21.73 -9.77
C PHE A 85 4.89 -21.88 -9.15
N MET A 86 5.04 -22.68 -8.09
CA MET A 86 6.32 -22.92 -7.44
C MET A 86 7.28 -23.70 -8.33
N LEU A 87 6.78 -24.65 -9.13
CA LEU A 87 7.58 -25.34 -10.14
C LEU A 87 8.07 -24.37 -11.23
N ASP A 88 7.18 -23.52 -11.74
CA ASP A 88 7.52 -22.49 -12.72
C ASP A 88 8.51 -21.47 -12.15
N LEU A 89 8.32 -21.05 -10.90
CA LEU A 89 9.24 -20.16 -10.19
C LEU A 89 10.64 -20.79 -10.09
N LYS A 90 10.74 -22.05 -9.65
CA LYS A 90 12.03 -22.78 -9.58
C LYS A 90 12.68 -22.96 -10.95
N ARG A 91 11.89 -23.13 -12.00
CA ARG A 91 12.41 -23.18 -13.38
C ARG A 91 12.93 -21.81 -13.80
N LEU A 92 12.14 -20.75 -13.61
CA LEU A 92 12.50 -19.39 -13.97
C LEU A 92 13.72 -18.92 -13.18
N GLN A 93 13.85 -19.25 -11.91
CA GLN A 93 15.05 -18.98 -11.10
C GLN A 93 16.35 -19.40 -11.80
N ARG A 94 16.36 -20.51 -12.55
CA ARG A 94 17.55 -20.97 -13.29
C ARG A 94 17.88 -20.12 -14.53
N TYR A 95 16.93 -19.36 -15.05
CA TYR A 95 17.04 -18.66 -16.34
C TYR A 95 16.64 -17.17 -16.30
N ALA A 96 16.15 -16.67 -15.17
CA ALA A 96 15.55 -15.34 -15.05
C ALA A 96 16.64 -14.30 -14.88
N ARG A 97 17.16 -13.85 -16.02
CA ARG A 97 17.94 -12.62 -16.16
C ARG A 97 17.45 -11.89 -17.39
N ASP A 98 16.84 -10.73 -17.21
CA ASP A 98 16.53 -9.77 -18.27
C ASP A 98 17.79 -8.90 -18.51
N GLY A 99 18.86 -9.55 -18.99
CA GLY A 99 20.14 -8.91 -19.30
C GLY A 99 21.23 -9.06 -18.22
N PRO A 100 22.46 -8.56 -18.47
CA PRO A 100 23.61 -8.76 -17.61
C PRO A 100 23.55 -7.99 -16.28
N SER A 101 22.75 -6.91 -16.20
CA SER A 101 22.55 -6.10 -14.99
C SER A 101 21.43 -6.62 -14.08
N ASP A 102 20.67 -7.61 -14.54
CA ASP A 102 19.53 -8.12 -13.80
C ASP A 102 19.95 -9.11 -12.71
N THR A 103 19.69 -8.75 -11.47
CA THR A 103 20.02 -9.60 -10.33
C THR A 103 18.93 -10.64 -10.14
N TYR A 104 19.34 -11.85 -9.74
CA TYR A 104 18.41 -12.95 -9.45
C TYR A 104 17.26 -12.55 -8.49
N PRO A 105 17.48 -11.76 -7.41
CA PRO A 105 16.40 -11.28 -6.56
C PRO A 105 15.38 -10.39 -7.30
N LEU A 106 15.81 -9.51 -8.19
CA LEU A 106 14.92 -8.62 -8.94
C LEU A 106 14.03 -9.38 -9.93
N ALA A 107 14.59 -10.41 -10.57
CA ALA A 107 13.83 -11.30 -11.44
C ALA A 107 12.77 -12.10 -10.65
N LYS A 108 13.15 -12.61 -9.47
CA LYS A 108 12.23 -13.29 -8.54
C LYS A 108 11.11 -12.35 -8.06
N TRP A 109 11.45 -11.11 -7.71
CA TRP A 109 10.47 -10.08 -7.36
C TRP A 109 9.46 -9.83 -8.49
N ARG A 110 9.91 -9.70 -9.75
CA ARG A 110 8.98 -9.53 -10.89
C ARG A 110 8.00 -10.68 -11.04
N ILE A 111 8.44 -11.92 -10.82
CA ILE A 111 7.56 -13.09 -10.92
C ILE A 111 6.51 -13.07 -9.80
N LEU A 112 6.92 -12.75 -8.58
CA LEU A 112 6.02 -12.58 -7.44
C LEU A 112 5.05 -11.41 -7.67
N ASN A 113 5.53 -10.26 -8.16
CA ASN A 113 4.69 -9.11 -8.46
C ASN A 113 3.67 -9.41 -9.58
N ARG A 114 4.04 -10.19 -10.60
CA ARG A 114 3.08 -10.69 -11.62
C ARG A 114 2.01 -11.60 -11.02
N LEU A 115 2.36 -12.42 -10.02
CA LEU A 115 1.37 -13.20 -9.29
C LEU A 115 0.46 -12.28 -8.50
N HIS A 116 1.02 -11.30 -7.79
CA HIS A 116 0.30 -10.28 -7.05
C HIS A 116 -0.71 -9.56 -7.96
N ASP A 117 -0.33 -9.16 -9.18
CA ASP A 117 -1.18 -8.45 -10.15
C ASP A 117 -2.33 -9.28 -10.71
N ARG A 118 -2.24 -10.61 -10.57
CA ARG A 118 -3.18 -11.56 -11.16
C ARG A 118 -4.10 -12.21 -10.12
N ASN A 119 -3.57 -12.60 -8.97
CA ASN A 119 -4.28 -13.35 -7.94
C ASN A 119 -3.62 -13.07 -6.58
N GLU A 120 -4.23 -12.14 -5.85
CA GLU A 120 -3.72 -11.62 -4.59
C GLU A 120 -3.85 -12.63 -3.44
N THR A 121 -4.93 -13.41 -3.42
CA THR A 121 -5.09 -14.51 -2.46
C THR A 121 -3.96 -15.54 -2.59
N MET A 122 -3.63 -15.92 -3.83
CA MET A 122 -2.55 -16.88 -4.09
C MET A 122 -1.18 -16.27 -3.79
N TYR A 123 -0.97 -14.99 -4.11
CA TYR A 123 0.25 -14.27 -3.75
C TYR A 123 0.52 -14.31 -2.25
N TYR A 124 -0.47 -13.90 -1.43
CA TYR A 124 -0.30 -13.91 0.03
C TYR A 124 -0.18 -15.33 0.58
N LYS A 125 -0.89 -16.33 0.02
CA LYS A 125 -0.70 -17.74 0.44
C LYS A 125 0.74 -18.21 0.20
N VAL A 126 1.30 -17.92 -0.97
CA VAL A 126 2.71 -18.25 -1.32
C VAL A 126 3.69 -17.54 -0.39
N LEU A 127 3.44 -16.26 -0.11
CA LEU A 127 4.29 -15.45 0.77
C LEU A 127 4.25 -15.96 2.22
N ILE A 128 3.06 -16.26 2.76
CA ILE A 128 2.87 -16.78 4.12
C ILE A 128 3.54 -18.14 4.28
N ASP A 129 3.33 -19.07 3.34
CA ASP A 129 3.88 -20.43 3.42
C ASP A 129 5.42 -20.46 3.34
N ASN A 130 6.04 -19.41 2.79
CA ASN A 130 7.48 -19.35 2.50
C ASN A 130 8.09 -18.01 2.94
N ILE A 131 7.60 -17.45 4.06
CA ILE A 131 7.90 -16.07 4.45
C ILE A 131 9.41 -15.83 4.66
N GLU A 132 10.13 -16.81 5.19
CA GLU A 132 11.59 -16.72 5.38
C GLU A 132 12.34 -16.54 4.05
N GLU A 133 11.89 -17.21 2.99
CA GLU A 133 12.53 -17.13 1.66
C GLU A 133 12.08 -15.92 0.84
N TYR A 134 10.85 -15.44 1.05
CA TYR A 134 10.23 -14.43 0.18
C TYR A 134 10.12 -13.05 0.81
N ALA A 135 10.13 -12.90 2.14
CA ALA A 135 10.21 -11.58 2.78
C ALA A 135 11.42 -10.76 2.28
N PRO A 136 12.64 -11.31 2.14
CA PRO A 136 13.78 -10.55 1.62
C PRO A 136 13.69 -10.17 0.13
N ILE A 137 12.74 -10.77 -0.59
CA ILE A 137 12.47 -10.52 -2.01
C ILE A 137 11.42 -9.43 -2.18
N VAL A 138 10.33 -9.46 -1.40
CA VAL A 138 9.25 -8.47 -1.47
C VAL A 138 9.56 -7.20 -0.67
N TYR A 139 10.48 -7.29 0.29
CA TYR A 139 10.97 -6.17 1.09
C TYR A 139 12.51 -6.09 1.03
N THR A 140 13.17 -5.74 2.14
CA THR A 140 14.61 -5.52 2.19
C THR A 140 15.42 -6.83 2.09
N PRO A 141 16.52 -6.87 1.30
CA PRO A 141 17.16 -5.75 0.60
C PRO A 141 16.65 -5.52 -0.84
N THR A 142 15.89 -6.45 -1.42
CA THR A 142 15.53 -6.45 -2.85
C THR A 142 14.67 -5.25 -3.25
N VAL A 143 13.78 -4.78 -2.36
CA VAL A 143 12.93 -3.61 -2.61
C VAL A 143 13.75 -2.34 -2.89
N GLY A 144 14.97 -2.22 -2.37
CA GLY A 144 15.85 -1.10 -2.70
C GLY A 144 16.25 -1.09 -4.18
N LEU A 145 16.58 -2.27 -4.73
CA LEU A 145 16.85 -2.45 -6.17
C LEU A 145 15.60 -2.18 -7.01
N VAL A 146 14.43 -2.58 -6.53
CA VAL A 146 13.15 -2.29 -7.18
C VAL A 146 12.91 -0.79 -7.25
N CYS A 147 13.12 -0.07 -6.14
CA CYS A 147 13.00 1.38 -6.11
C CYS A 147 13.97 2.02 -7.11
N GLN A 148 15.26 1.67 -7.10
CA GLN A 148 16.22 2.24 -8.07
C GLN A 148 15.84 2.08 -9.55
N ASN A 149 14.99 1.11 -9.89
CA ASN A 149 14.57 0.82 -11.26
C ASN A 149 13.05 1.00 -11.48
N TYR A 150 12.35 1.70 -10.57
CA TYR A 150 10.90 1.62 -10.47
C TYR A 150 10.17 2.07 -11.74
N SER A 151 10.60 3.18 -12.37
CA SER A 151 10.02 3.67 -13.65
C SER A 151 9.95 2.57 -14.71
N GLY A 152 11.03 1.81 -14.90
CA GLY A 152 11.07 0.73 -15.90
C GLY A 152 10.23 -0.50 -15.51
N LEU A 153 10.03 -0.70 -14.21
CA LEU A 153 9.29 -1.82 -13.63
C LEU A 153 7.79 -1.53 -13.45
N PHE A 154 7.36 -0.28 -13.55
CA PHE A 154 5.97 0.10 -13.41
C PHE A 154 5.08 -0.60 -14.43
N ARG A 155 4.01 -1.26 -13.97
CA ARG A 155 3.07 -2.01 -14.82
C ARG A 155 1.62 -1.80 -14.41
N ARG A 156 1.33 -1.92 -13.11
CA ARG A 156 0.00 -1.73 -12.53
C ARG A 156 0.13 -0.81 -11.30
N PRO A 157 -0.72 0.22 -11.16
CA PRO A 157 -0.73 1.05 -9.95
C PRO A 157 -1.23 0.24 -8.75
N ARG A 158 -0.52 0.32 -7.63
CA ARG A 158 -0.81 -0.39 -6.37
C ARG A 158 -0.98 0.50 -5.15
N GLY A 159 -0.84 1.81 -5.33
CA GLY A 159 -0.99 2.80 -4.28
C GLY A 159 -1.53 4.09 -4.86
N MET A 160 -1.70 5.07 -3.98
CA MET A 160 -2.03 6.44 -4.37
C MET A 160 -0.81 7.32 -4.38
N TYR A 161 -0.80 8.27 -5.31
CA TYR A 161 0.23 9.28 -5.45
C TYR A 161 -0.42 10.63 -5.20
N PHE A 162 0.17 11.42 -4.31
CA PHE A 162 -0.23 12.80 -4.04
C PHE A 162 0.97 13.68 -4.29
N SER A 163 0.86 14.64 -5.19
CA SER A 163 1.95 15.52 -5.56
C SER A 163 1.81 16.90 -4.93
N ALA A 164 2.89 17.70 -4.98
CA ALA A 164 2.83 19.10 -4.62
C ALA A 164 1.89 19.92 -5.54
N GLU A 165 1.62 19.46 -6.75
CA GLU A 165 0.69 20.11 -7.69
C GLU A 165 -0.78 19.87 -7.33
N ASP A 166 -1.07 18.86 -6.49
CA ASP A 166 -2.42 18.49 -6.06
C ASP A 166 -2.93 19.32 -4.87
N ARG A 167 -2.19 20.38 -4.48
CA ARG A 167 -2.57 21.25 -3.35
C ARG A 167 -3.98 21.81 -3.53
N GLY A 168 -4.81 21.63 -2.52
CA GLY A 168 -6.22 22.03 -2.48
C GLY A 168 -7.19 20.94 -2.95
N GLU A 169 -6.71 19.85 -3.56
CA GLU A 169 -7.53 18.80 -4.16
C GLU A 169 -7.43 17.46 -3.42
N MET A 170 -6.52 17.29 -2.45
CA MET A 170 -6.28 15.97 -1.84
C MET A 170 -7.53 15.41 -1.14
N MET A 171 -8.38 16.29 -0.60
CA MET A 171 -9.67 15.95 0.00
C MET A 171 -10.63 15.24 -0.97
N SER A 172 -10.61 15.60 -2.26
CA SER A 172 -11.43 14.96 -3.29
C SER A 172 -10.72 13.70 -3.80
N MET A 173 -9.40 13.78 -4.02
CA MET A 173 -8.58 12.68 -4.53
C MET A 173 -8.64 11.43 -3.66
N VAL A 174 -8.64 11.58 -2.32
CA VAL A 174 -8.69 10.42 -1.43
C VAL A 174 -9.87 9.51 -1.77
N TYR A 175 -11.00 10.02 -2.28
CA TYR A 175 -12.19 9.24 -2.68
C TYR A 175 -12.01 8.37 -3.93
N ASN A 176 -10.95 8.57 -4.71
CA ASN A 176 -10.63 7.72 -5.86
C ASN A 176 -10.14 6.32 -5.46
N TRP A 177 -9.69 6.13 -4.20
CA TRP A 177 -9.36 4.78 -3.72
C TRP A 177 -10.63 3.92 -3.64
N PRO A 178 -10.64 2.71 -4.23
CA PRO A 178 -11.86 1.92 -4.37
C PRO A 178 -12.36 1.33 -3.05
N ALA A 179 -11.52 1.22 -2.02
CA ALA A 179 -11.93 0.68 -0.73
C ALA A 179 -12.63 1.75 0.12
N ASP A 180 -13.86 1.47 0.55
CA ASP A 180 -14.59 2.32 1.49
C ASP A 180 -13.91 2.43 2.84
N GLN A 181 -13.20 1.37 3.25
CA GLN A 181 -12.51 1.28 4.52
C GLN A 181 -11.03 1.00 4.33
N VAL A 182 -10.20 1.84 4.95
CA VAL A 182 -8.75 1.63 5.09
C VAL A 182 -8.41 1.61 6.59
N ASP A 183 -7.55 0.68 6.98
CA ASP A 183 -7.09 0.48 8.33
C ASP A 183 -5.61 0.81 8.51
N MET A 184 -4.80 0.55 7.49
CA MET A 184 -3.37 0.82 7.52
C MET A 184 -2.92 1.54 6.24
N ILE A 185 -2.27 2.67 6.42
CA ILE A 185 -1.54 3.38 5.36
C ILE A 185 -0.07 3.32 5.71
N VAL A 186 0.76 2.93 4.74
CA VAL A 186 2.20 3.22 4.79
C VAL A 186 2.46 4.29 3.76
N VAL A 187 3.03 5.41 4.21
CA VAL A 187 3.33 6.57 3.38
C VAL A 187 4.82 6.85 3.39
N THR A 188 5.36 7.23 2.24
CA THR A 188 6.74 7.70 2.07
C THR A 188 6.78 8.88 1.10
N ASP A 189 7.77 9.75 1.24
CA ASP A 189 8.09 10.80 0.26
C ASP A 189 9.32 10.43 -0.61
N GLY A 190 9.87 9.23 -0.40
CA GLY A 190 11.02 8.73 -1.15
C GLY A 190 12.35 9.44 -0.85
N SER A 191 12.41 10.29 0.18
CA SER A 191 13.56 11.19 0.40
C SER A 191 14.77 10.51 1.05
N ARG A 192 14.58 9.35 1.68
CA ARG A 192 15.65 8.55 2.28
C ARG A 192 15.32 7.05 2.22
N ILE A 193 15.31 6.50 1.01
CA ILE A 193 15.05 5.07 0.82
C ILE A 193 16.23 4.27 1.35
N LEU A 194 16.07 3.63 2.51
CA LEU A 194 17.10 2.83 3.18
C LEU A 194 18.46 3.57 3.25
N GLY A 195 19.51 2.96 2.71
CA GLY A 195 20.84 3.56 2.50
C GLY A 195 21.09 4.09 1.09
N LEU A 196 20.05 4.15 0.24
CA LEU A 196 20.15 4.53 -1.18
C LEU A 196 19.90 6.02 -1.43
N GLY A 197 19.37 6.73 -0.42
CA GLY A 197 19.13 8.17 -0.46
C GLY A 197 17.81 8.52 -1.14
N ASP A 198 17.80 9.66 -1.82
CA ASP A 198 16.60 10.21 -2.45
C ASP A 198 16.29 9.49 -3.76
N LEU A 199 15.14 8.82 -3.82
CA LEU A 199 14.62 8.17 -5.03
C LEU A 199 13.27 8.75 -5.50
N GLY A 200 12.76 9.80 -4.83
CA GLY A 200 11.47 10.41 -5.17
C GLY A 200 10.34 9.38 -5.29
N VAL A 201 9.52 9.48 -6.35
CA VAL A 201 8.37 8.59 -6.62
C VAL A 201 8.75 7.13 -6.75
N HIS A 202 10.00 6.82 -7.09
CA HIS A 202 10.46 5.44 -7.12
C HIS A 202 10.41 4.75 -5.75
N GLY A 203 10.38 5.52 -4.66
CA GLY A 203 10.31 5.03 -3.29
C GLY A 203 9.01 4.29 -2.91
N ILE A 204 7.96 4.36 -3.74
CA ILE A 204 6.65 3.74 -3.43
C ILE A 204 6.75 2.22 -3.22
N GLY A 205 7.79 1.58 -3.78
CA GLY A 205 8.08 0.18 -3.54
C GLY A 205 8.23 -0.17 -2.05
N ILE A 206 8.72 0.76 -1.23
CA ILE A 206 8.83 0.59 0.22
C ILE A 206 7.46 0.48 0.87
N ALA A 207 6.55 1.41 0.58
CA ALA A 207 5.20 1.40 1.13
C ALA A 207 4.43 0.13 0.74
N ILE A 208 4.55 -0.30 -0.53
CA ILE A 208 3.95 -1.54 -1.03
C ILE A 208 4.52 -2.75 -0.29
N GLY A 209 5.85 -2.88 -0.24
CA GLY A 209 6.52 -4.02 0.40
C GLY A 209 6.27 -4.11 1.90
N LYS A 210 6.22 -2.97 2.61
CA LYS A 210 5.90 -2.92 4.05
C LYS A 210 4.48 -3.42 4.31
N LEU A 211 3.51 -2.98 3.51
CA LEU A 211 2.13 -3.44 3.62
C LEU A 211 1.98 -4.93 3.27
N ASP A 212 2.74 -5.44 2.31
CA ASP A 212 2.78 -6.88 2.03
C ASP A 212 3.24 -7.70 3.25
N LEU A 213 4.21 -7.20 4.01
CA LEU A 213 4.62 -7.81 5.28
C LEU A 213 3.55 -7.70 6.35
N TYR A 214 2.84 -6.57 6.46
CA TYR A 214 1.70 -6.46 7.39
C TYR A 214 0.58 -7.46 7.08
N VAL A 215 0.25 -7.64 5.81
CA VAL A 215 -0.76 -8.61 5.40
C VAL A 215 -0.28 -10.03 5.71
N ALA A 216 0.94 -10.39 5.27
CA ALA A 216 1.44 -11.75 5.41
C ALA A 216 1.78 -12.15 6.86
N ALA A 217 2.42 -11.26 7.63
CA ALA A 217 2.92 -11.56 8.96
C ALA A 217 1.96 -11.17 10.09
N ALA A 218 1.18 -10.10 9.93
CA ALA A 218 0.24 -9.62 10.95
C ALA A 218 -1.23 -9.92 10.62
N GLY A 219 -1.53 -10.47 9.43
CA GLY A 219 -2.87 -10.88 9.03
C GLY A 219 -3.82 -9.72 8.73
N ILE A 220 -3.30 -8.51 8.49
CA ILE A 220 -4.12 -7.35 8.10
C ILE A 220 -4.84 -7.66 6.80
N ASN A 221 -6.11 -7.26 6.69
CA ASN A 221 -6.88 -7.46 5.47
C ASN A 221 -6.27 -6.67 4.29
N PRO A 222 -5.87 -7.33 3.18
CA PRO A 222 -5.26 -6.65 2.04
C PRO A 222 -6.17 -5.64 1.33
N GLN A 223 -7.50 -5.79 1.45
CA GLN A 223 -8.44 -4.80 0.89
C GLN A 223 -8.51 -3.51 1.72
N ARG A 224 -7.93 -3.51 2.93
CA ARG A 224 -7.98 -2.41 3.91
C ARG A 224 -6.60 -1.79 4.14
N VAL A 225 -5.64 -2.08 3.26
CA VAL A 225 -4.34 -1.40 3.25
C VAL A 225 -4.24 -0.43 2.07
N LEU A 226 -3.47 0.64 2.24
CA LEU A 226 -3.26 1.64 1.19
C LEU A 226 -1.79 2.13 1.21
N PRO A 227 -0.99 1.74 0.20
CA PRO A 227 0.33 2.32 -0.01
C PRO A 227 0.20 3.75 -0.56
N VAL A 228 0.96 4.70 -0.01
CA VAL A 228 0.95 6.09 -0.45
C VAL A 228 2.36 6.60 -0.77
N MET A 229 2.48 7.33 -1.87
CA MET A 229 3.63 8.16 -2.22
C MET A 229 3.23 9.63 -2.19
N ILE A 230 4.00 10.45 -1.47
CA ILE A 230 3.87 11.90 -1.53
C ILE A 230 5.04 12.46 -2.34
N ASP A 231 4.73 12.95 -3.54
CA ASP A 231 5.71 13.52 -4.46
C ASP A 231 5.81 15.04 -4.29
N VAL A 232 6.80 15.47 -3.51
CA VAL A 232 7.15 16.89 -3.36
C VAL A 232 8.35 17.29 -4.21
N GLY A 233 8.66 16.51 -5.25
CA GLY A 233 9.89 16.61 -6.03
C GLY A 233 11.01 15.67 -5.53
N THR A 234 12.17 15.73 -6.18
CA THR A 234 13.37 14.97 -5.81
C THR A 234 14.63 15.83 -5.97
N ASN A 235 15.59 15.66 -5.07
CA ASN A 235 16.93 16.26 -5.20
C ASN A 235 17.94 15.32 -5.89
N ASN A 236 17.47 14.18 -6.41
CA ASN A 236 18.30 13.27 -7.17
C ASN A 236 18.47 13.76 -8.61
N GLU A 237 19.59 14.42 -8.88
CA GLU A 237 19.98 14.94 -10.19
C GLU A 237 19.90 13.94 -11.34
N LYS A 238 20.08 12.64 -11.08
CA LYS A 238 19.97 11.62 -12.11
C LYS A 238 18.51 11.42 -12.53
N LEU A 239 17.59 11.41 -11.56
CA LEU A 239 16.16 11.28 -11.81
C LEU A 239 15.58 12.54 -12.45
N LEU A 240 16.01 13.72 -12.01
CA LEU A 240 15.60 14.99 -12.62
C LEU A 240 15.95 15.09 -14.11
N LYS A 241 17.04 14.44 -14.53
CA LYS A 241 17.50 14.42 -15.93
C LYS A 241 17.00 13.22 -16.72
N ASP A 242 16.34 12.26 -16.07
CA ASP A 242 15.82 11.07 -16.71
C ASP A 242 14.43 11.37 -17.30
N PRO A 243 14.27 11.38 -18.64
CA PRO A 243 12.97 11.61 -19.27
C PRO A 243 11.96 10.48 -19.02
N LEU A 244 12.39 9.34 -18.48
CA LEU A 244 11.53 8.22 -18.10
C LEU A 244 11.17 8.23 -16.61
N TYR A 245 11.63 9.22 -15.85
CA TYR A 245 11.20 9.42 -14.46
C TYR A 245 9.69 9.73 -14.41
N LEU A 246 8.98 9.07 -13.50
CA LEU A 246 7.51 9.16 -13.41
C LEU A 246 7.01 10.24 -12.43
N GLY A 247 7.90 10.80 -11.60
CA GLY A 247 7.53 11.85 -10.65
C GLY A 247 7.80 13.25 -11.17
N LEU A 248 7.51 14.25 -10.33
CA LEU A 248 7.79 15.65 -10.58
C LEU A 248 9.28 15.86 -10.85
N GLN A 249 9.59 16.47 -12.01
CA GLN A 249 10.95 16.83 -12.40
C GLN A 249 11.37 18.17 -11.78
N GLU A 250 11.14 18.32 -10.48
CA GLU A 250 11.44 19.50 -9.70
C GLU A 250 12.19 19.14 -8.42
N HIS A 251 12.98 20.09 -7.92
CA HIS A 251 13.65 19.93 -6.63
C HIS A 251 12.65 19.86 -5.48
N ARG A 252 13.04 19.18 -4.39
CA ARG A 252 12.16 18.99 -3.24
C ARG A 252 11.72 20.32 -2.65
N LEU A 253 10.43 20.40 -2.33
CA LEU A 253 9.92 21.44 -1.44
C LEU A 253 10.63 21.40 -0.08
N GLU A 254 10.75 22.58 0.53
CA GLU A 254 11.37 22.77 1.84
C GLU A 254 10.48 23.64 2.74
N GLY A 255 10.85 23.77 4.01
CA GLY A 255 10.19 24.69 4.93
C GLY A 255 8.71 24.40 5.15
N ASP A 256 7.89 25.45 5.12
CA ASP A 256 6.46 25.36 5.41
C ASP A 256 5.63 24.91 4.19
N GLU A 257 6.18 25.07 2.99
CA GLU A 257 5.58 24.56 1.75
C GLU A 257 5.58 23.03 1.71
N TYR A 258 6.64 22.38 2.18
CA TYR A 258 6.64 20.93 2.35
C TYR A 258 5.59 20.51 3.40
N VAL A 259 5.57 21.19 4.54
CA VAL A 259 4.68 20.81 5.66
C VAL A 259 3.21 20.98 5.30
N SER A 260 2.85 22.02 4.53
CA SER A 260 1.46 22.25 4.13
C SER A 260 0.90 21.13 3.24
N VAL A 261 1.73 20.54 2.37
CA VAL A 261 1.34 19.36 1.56
C VAL A 261 1.04 18.16 2.45
N ILE A 262 1.89 17.91 3.45
CA ILE A 262 1.67 16.81 4.39
C ILE A 262 0.45 17.08 5.29
N ASP A 263 0.25 18.33 5.72
CA ASP A 263 -0.93 18.73 6.51
C ASP A 263 -2.22 18.40 5.76
N GLU A 264 -2.32 18.85 4.51
CA GLU A 264 -3.50 18.61 3.66
C GLU A 264 -3.74 17.11 3.46
N PHE A 265 -2.69 16.35 3.16
CA PHE A 265 -2.77 14.89 3.03
C PHE A 265 -3.33 14.24 4.31
N MET A 266 -2.78 14.59 5.48
CA MET A 266 -3.22 14.04 6.76
C MET A 266 -4.67 14.39 7.06
N GLU A 267 -5.09 15.63 6.80
CA GLU A 267 -6.48 16.07 6.94
C GLU A 267 -7.42 15.30 6.01
N ALA A 268 -7.04 15.11 4.74
CA ALA A 268 -7.81 14.35 3.77
C ALA A 268 -8.00 12.89 4.16
N VAL A 269 -6.90 12.23 4.54
CA VAL A 269 -6.90 10.82 4.97
C VAL A 269 -7.77 10.62 6.21
N PHE A 270 -7.62 11.46 7.24
CA PHE A 270 -8.39 11.30 8.48
C PHE A 270 -9.84 11.79 8.35
N THR A 271 -10.15 12.64 7.38
CA THR A 271 -11.54 12.97 7.05
C THR A 271 -12.24 11.77 6.40
N ARG A 272 -11.62 11.12 5.42
CA ARG A 272 -12.21 9.95 4.75
C ARG A 272 -12.22 8.72 5.65
N TRP A 273 -11.11 8.46 6.35
CA TRP A 273 -10.94 7.29 7.22
C TRP A 273 -10.50 7.71 8.63
N PRO A 274 -11.43 8.18 9.48
CA PRO A 274 -11.11 8.67 10.83
C PRO A 274 -10.44 7.63 11.74
N ASN A 275 -10.57 6.35 11.38
CA ASN A 275 -10.07 5.17 12.10
C ASN A 275 -8.84 4.49 11.44
N VAL A 276 -8.19 5.11 10.45
CA VAL A 276 -6.95 4.58 9.84
C VAL A 276 -5.69 4.79 10.72
N ILE A 277 -4.73 3.87 10.64
CA ILE A 277 -3.37 4.05 11.18
C ILE A 277 -2.48 4.50 10.02
N VAL A 278 -1.73 5.58 10.21
CA VAL A 278 -0.77 6.08 9.20
C VAL A 278 0.66 5.87 9.69
N GLN A 279 1.42 5.06 8.98
CA GLN A 279 2.83 4.83 9.20
C GLN A 279 3.66 5.63 8.21
N PHE A 280 4.60 6.43 8.73
CA PHE A 280 5.59 7.12 7.93
C PHE A 280 6.85 6.27 7.81
N GLU A 281 7.35 6.10 6.59
CA GLU A 281 8.49 5.23 6.28
C GLU A 281 9.48 5.94 5.34
N ASP A 282 10.78 5.77 5.58
CA ASP A 282 11.89 6.21 4.72
C ASP A 282 11.90 7.72 4.41
N PHE A 283 11.47 8.53 5.38
CA PHE A 283 11.61 9.98 5.35
C PHE A 283 13.03 10.41 5.78
N GLN A 284 13.54 11.50 5.19
CA GLN A 284 14.73 12.17 5.72
C GLN A 284 14.57 12.49 7.21
N SER A 285 15.64 12.29 7.99
CA SER A 285 15.57 12.36 9.45
C SER A 285 14.96 13.68 9.97
N LYS A 286 15.31 14.81 9.35
CA LYS A 286 14.75 16.13 9.70
C LYS A 286 13.21 16.14 9.64
N TRP A 287 12.64 15.50 8.61
CA TRP A 287 11.20 15.44 8.38
C TRP A 287 10.55 14.36 9.24
N ALA A 288 11.16 13.17 9.34
CA ALA A 288 10.68 12.09 10.20
C ALA A 288 10.43 12.58 11.64
N PHE A 289 11.39 13.29 12.25
CA PHE A 289 11.22 13.85 13.59
C PHE A 289 10.21 15.00 13.65
N ARG A 290 10.26 15.95 12.71
CA ARG A 290 9.37 17.12 12.69
C ARG A 290 7.90 16.71 12.53
N LEU A 291 7.60 15.83 11.58
CA LEU A 291 6.24 15.36 11.27
C LEU A 291 5.71 14.46 12.39
N LEU A 292 6.55 13.57 12.95
CA LEU A 292 6.16 12.76 14.10
C LEU A 292 5.75 13.62 15.29
N GLN A 293 6.53 14.65 15.65
CA GLN A 293 6.18 15.56 16.75
C GLN A 293 4.90 16.35 16.48
N ARG A 294 4.69 16.74 15.22
CA ARG A 294 3.51 17.49 14.78
C ARG A 294 2.22 16.67 14.90
N TYR A 295 2.22 15.42 14.46
CA TYR A 295 0.99 14.66 14.23
C TYR A 295 0.67 13.62 15.30
N ARG A 296 1.65 13.08 16.03
CA ARG A 296 1.46 11.95 16.98
C ARG A 296 0.41 12.17 18.09
N LYS A 297 0.06 13.42 18.39
CA LYS A 297 -0.94 13.78 19.41
C LYS A 297 -2.33 14.00 18.84
N THR A 298 -2.45 14.17 17.53
CA THR A 298 -3.69 14.53 16.84
C THR A 298 -4.20 13.36 16.00
N TYR A 299 -3.28 12.65 15.34
CA TYR A 299 -3.56 11.56 14.42
C TYR A 299 -3.01 10.23 14.95
N ARG A 300 -3.69 9.15 14.58
CA ARG A 300 -3.23 7.78 14.86
C ARG A 300 -2.15 7.42 13.86
N MET A 301 -0.94 7.85 14.18
CA MET A 301 0.23 7.70 13.31
C MET A 301 1.48 7.33 14.11
N PHE A 302 2.42 6.64 13.45
CA PHE A 302 3.78 6.41 13.96
C PHE A 302 4.80 6.49 12.81
N ASN A 303 6.09 6.55 13.14
CA ASN A 303 7.18 6.44 12.17
C ASN A 303 8.06 5.27 12.58
N ASP A 304 8.22 4.28 11.68
CA ASP A 304 8.94 3.05 11.99
C ASP A 304 10.44 3.32 12.19
N ASP A 305 11.05 4.14 11.33
CA ASP A 305 12.48 4.47 11.38
C ASP A 305 12.92 5.15 12.68
N VAL A 306 11.99 5.83 13.36
CA VAL A 306 12.25 6.58 14.60
C VAL A 306 11.80 5.82 15.84
N GLN A 307 10.72 5.04 15.77
CA GLN A 307 10.10 4.43 16.95
C GLN A 307 10.27 2.92 17.06
N ALA A 308 10.72 2.23 16.00
CA ALA A 308 10.95 0.78 16.03
C ALA A 308 12.29 0.40 16.70
N PHE A 309 13.15 1.38 16.97
CA PHE A 309 14.42 1.25 17.69
C PHE A 309 14.40 2.05 18.99
#